data_AF-A0A7W1GKD0-F1
#
_entry.id   AF-A0A7W1GKD0-F1
#
_cell.length_a   1.000
_cell.length_b   1.000
_cell.length_c   1.000
_cell.angle_alpha   90.00
_cell.angle_beta   90.00
_cell.angle_gamma   90.00
#
_symmetry.space_group_name_H-M   'P 1'
#
loop_
_entity.id
_entity.type
_entity.pdbx_description
1 polymer ?
#
loop_
_entity_poly.entity_id
_entity_poly.type
_entity_poly.pdbx_seq_one_letter_code
_entity_poly.pdbx_strand_id
1 'polypeptide(L)'
;MIFRRRFADIVGRQLDLFETEYADLIIEADEAEAAYDKSDRDDSEELFGDYMLVVEAGAEALADLRDHYASTLEGEVAEEYRDAFNRGVLKRFPRFALEIEDI
;
A
#
# COMPACT_ATOMS: atom_id res chain seq x y z
N MET A 1 23.68 -8.37 -7.05
CA MET A 1 22.42 -9.14 -6.85
C MET A 1 22.24 -9.66 -5.41
N ILE A 2 22.94 -9.11 -4.41
CA ILE A 2 22.74 -9.46 -2.99
C ILE A 2 21.68 -8.56 -2.33
N PHE A 3 21.56 -7.31 -2.80
CA PHE A 3 20.68 -6.28 -2.23
C PHE A 3 19.17 -6.55 -2.34
N ARG A 4 18.71 -7.22 -3.41
CA ARG A 4 17.28 -7.59 -3.60
C ARG A 4 16.72 -8.50 -2.50
N ARG A 5 17.56 -9.12 -1.68
CA ARG A 5 17.14 -10.02 -0.59
C ARG A 5 17.30 -9.43 0.81
N ARG A 6 18.06 -8.33 1.00
CA ARG A 6 18.42 -7.83 2.34
C ARG A 6 17.19 -7.55 3.21
N PHE A 7 16.13 -7.01 2.59
CA PHE A 7 14.90 -6.65 3.29
C PHE A 7 13.70 -7.54 2.97
N ALA A 8 13.86 -8.57 2.15
CA ALA A 8 12.73 -9.39 1.70
C ALA A 8 11.95 -10.00 2.89
N ASP A 9 12.66 -10.47 3.92
CA ASP A 9 12.05 -11.13 5.07
C ASP A 9 11.37 -10.14 6.04
N ILE A 10 11.88 -8.91 6.18
CA ILE A 10 11.24 -7.91 7.04
C ILE A 10 10.06 -7.25 6.33
N VAL A 11 10.22 -6.89 5.05
CA VAL A 11 9.13 -6.36 4.22
C VAL A 11 8.00 -7.37 4.12
N GLY A 12 8.32 -8.65 3.90
CA GLY A 12 7.30 -9.72 3.88
C GLY A 12 6.45 -9.74 5.16
N ARG A 13 7.11 -9.72 6.33
CA ARG A 13 6.42 -9.71 7.63
C ARG A 13 5.64 -8.43 7.91
N GLN A 14 6.14 -7.28 7.48
CA GLN A 14 5.43 -6.00 7.60
C GLN A 14 4.17 -5.99 6.74
N LEU A 15 4.24 -6.54 5.52
CA LEU A 15 3.08 -6.67 4.65
C LEU A 15 2.09 -7.73 5.15
N ASP A 16 2.56 -8.81 5.78
CA ASP A 16 1.69 -9.78 6.48
C ASP A 16 0.97 -9.12 7.66
N LEU A 17 1.68 -8.26 8.41
CA LEU A 17 1.09 -7.49 9.51
C LEU A 17 0.02 -6.54 8.98
N PHE A 18 0.32 -5.78 7.91
CA PHE A 18 -0.65 -4.90 7.28
C PHE A 18 -1.91 -5.68 6.84
N GLU A 19 -1.75 -6.81 6.15
CA GLU A 19 -2.87 -7.65 5.72
C GLU A 19 -3.75 -8.13 6.86
N THR A 20 -3.14 -8.40 8.02
CA THR A 20 -3.87 -8.89 9.20
C THR A 20 -4.57 -7.76 9.95
N GLU A 21 -3.87 -6.67 10.22
CA GLU A 21 -4.38 -5.55 11.04
C GLU A 21 -5.34 -4.64 10.26
N TYR A 22 -5.18 -4.56 8.94
CA TYR A 22 -5.99 -3.73 8.05
C TYR A 22 -6.86 -4.57 7.11
N ALA A 23 -7.20 -5.81 7.51
CA ALA A 23 -8.05 -6.71 6.72
C ALA A 23 -9.38 -6.06 6.34
N ASP A 24 -10.02 -5.36 7.29
CA ASP A 24 -11.30 -4.68 7.06
C ASP A 24 -11.17 -3.56 6.02
N LEU A 25 -10.07 -2.80 6.05
CA LEU A 25 -9.79 -1.75 5.05
C LEU A 25 -9.54 -2.34 3.65
N ILE A 26 -8.87 -3.48 3.56
CA ILE A 26 -8.67 -4.18 2.30
C ILE A 26 -10.01 -4.67 1.72
N ILE A 27 -10.88 -5.21 2.57
CA ILE A 27 -12.23 -5.61 2.18
C ILE A 27 -13.04 -4.40 1.73
N GLU A 28 -12.98 -3.28 2.45
CA GLU A 28 -13.65 -2.04 2.08
C GLU A 28 -13.17 -1.54 0.71
N ALA A 29 -11.87 -1.61 0.42
CA ALA A 29 -11.33 -1.25 -0.88
C ALA A 29 -11.87 -2.17 -2.00
N ASP A 30 -11.94 -3.49 -1.74
CA ASP A 30 -12.52 -4.46 -2.68
C ASP A 30 -14.01 -4.17 -2.95
N GLU A 31 -14.76 -3.80 -1.91
CA GLU A 31 -16.20 -3.49 -2.02
C GLU A 31 -16.44 -2.19 -2.78
N ALA A 32 -15.66 -1.14 -2.50
CA ALA A 32 -15.75 0.15 -3.17
C ALA A 32 -15.34 0.06 -4.65
N GLU A 33 -14.26 -0.66 -4.96
CA GLU A 33 -13.83 -0.93 -6.35
C GLU A 33 -14.93 -1.68 -7.11
N ALA A 34 -15.52 -2.71 -6.50
CA ALA A 34 -16.59 -3.48 -7.12
C ALA A 34 -17.90 -2.69 -7.28
N ALA A 35 -18.15 -1.69 -6.44
CA ALA A 35 -19.29 -0.79 -6.57
C ALA A 35 -19.09 0.18 -7.74
N TYR A 36 -17.90 0.79 -7.82
CA TYR A 36 -17.50 1.65 -8.93
C TYR A 36 -17.54 0.91 -10.28
N ASP A 37 -16.96 -0.29 -10.37
CA ASP A 37 -16.95 -1.08 -11.61
C ASP A 37 -18.34 -1.45 -12.14
N LYS A 38 -19.34 -1.49 -11.25
CA LYS A 38 -20.74 -1.83 -11.59
C LYS A 38 -21.62 -0.62 -11.80
N SER A 39 -21.13 0.59 -11.53
CA SER A 39 -21.96 1.78 -11.54
C SER A 39 -22.36 2.18 -12.97
N ASP A 40 -23.54 2.77 -13.10
CA ASP A 40 -23.90 3.49 -14.31
C ASP A 40 -23.11 4.82 -14.38
N ARG A 41 -23.13 5.45 -15.56
CA ARG A 41 -22.25 6.59 -15.87
C ARG A 41 -22.46 7.81 -14.97
N ASP A 42 -23.66 7.99 -14.44
CA ASP A 42 -24.03 9.14 -13.60
C ASP A 42 -23.51 9.03 -12.15
N ASP A 43 -23.39 7.81 -11.60
CA ASP A 43 -22.93 7.56 -10.22
C ASP A 43 -21.41 7.30 -10.14
N SER A 44 -20.75 7.17 -11.30
CA SER A 44 -19.35 6.72 -11.41
C SER A 44 -18.33 7.66 -10.76
N GLU A 45 -18.59 8.96 -10.70
CA GLU A 45 -17.66 9.93 -10.11
C GLU A 45 -17.69 9.90 -8.57
N GLU A 46 -18.88 9.77 -7.97
CA GLU A 46 -19.05 9.65 -6.52
C GLU A 46 -18.42 8.34 -6.02
N LEU A 47 -18.73 7.23 -6.69
CA LEU A 47 -18.19 5.91 -6.32
C LEU A 47 -16.69 5.79 -6.57
N PHE A 48 -16.17 6.47 -7.59
CA PHE A 48 -14.72 6.58 -7.78
C PHE A 48 -14.07 7.37 -6.63
N GLY A 49 -14.70 8.47 -6.21
CA GLY A 49 -14.26 9.24 -5.05
C GLY A 49 -14.23 8.40 -3.78
N ASP A 50 -15.29 7.65 -3.50
CA ASP A 50 -15.36 6.74 -2.35
C ASP A 50 -14.26 5.67 -2.41
N TYR A 51 -14.04 5.06 -3.57
CA TYR A 51 -12.94 4.10 -3.76
C TYR A 51 -11.57 4.73 -3.51
N MET A 52 -11.32 5.93 -4.07
CA MET A 52 -10.04 6.62 -3.90
C MET A 52 -9.77 7.00 -2.44
N LEU A 53 -10.78 7.40 -1.66
CA LEU A 53 -10.62 7.68 -0.22
C LEU A 53 -10.11 6.45 0.54
N VAL A 54 -10.60 5.26 0.21
CA VAL A 54 -10.16 4.01 0.85
C VAL A 54 -8.76 3.62 0.40
N VAL A 55 -8.44 3.82 -0.89
CA VAL A 55 -7.10 3.60 -1.44
C VAL A 55 -6.07 4.50 -0.79
N GLU A 56 -6.37 5.79 -0.62
CA GLU A 56 -5.52 6.77 0.05
C GLU A 56 -5.25 6.36 1.51
N ALA A 57 -6.29 5.97 2.26
CA ALA A 57 -6.14 5.49 3.63
C ALA A 57 -5.24 4.24 3.72
N GLY A 58 -5.37 3.30 2.77
CA GLY A 58 -4.52 2.12 2.69
C GLY A 58 -3.05 2.46 2.37
N ALA A 59 -2.84 3.40 1.45
CA ALA A 59 -1.51 3.87 1.10
C ALA A 59 -0.84 4.64 2.25
N GLU A 60 -1.57 5.49 2.97
CA GLU A 60 -1.07 6.21 4.15
C GLU A 60 -0.63 5.24 5.25
N ALA A 61 -1.45 4.23 5.57
CA ALA A 61 -1.10 3.22 6.56
C ALA A 61 0.18 2.43 6.18
N LEU A 62 0.35 2.11 4.90
CA LEU A 62 1.57 1.48 4.39
C LEU A 62 2.78 2.41 4.43
N ALA A 63 2.60 3.70 4.10
CA ALA A 63 3.64 4.71 4.17
C ALA A 63 4.10 4.93 5.62
N ASP A 64 3.18 4.99 6.58
CA ASP A 64 3.49 5.08 8.01
C ASP A 64 4.32 3.88 8.49
N LEU A 65 3.92 2.66 8.11
CA LEU A 65 4.66 1.44 8.44
C LEU A 65 6.07 1.44 7.83
N ARG A 66 6.19 1.89 6.57
CA ARG A 66 7.47 2.07 5.87
C ARG A 66 8.34 3.06 6.63
N ASP A 67 7.84 4.27 6.84
CA ASP A 67 8.64 5.40 7.30
C ASP A 67 8.99 5.28 8.78
N HIS A 68 8.14 4.65 9.58
CA HIS A 68 8.48 4.28 10.95
C HIS A 68 9.73 3.40 11.02
N TYR A 69 9.80 2.32 10.23
CA TYR A 69 10.98 1.46 10.20
C TYR A 69 12.17 2.13 9.51
N ALA A 70 11.94 2.84 8.40
CA ALA A 70 12.99 3.55 7.68
C ALA A 70 13.69 4.60 8.57
N SER A 71 12.97 5.24 9.49
CA SER A 71 13.53 6.21 10.45
C SER A 71 14.60 5.62 11.37
N THR A 72 14.65 4.29 11.52
CA THR A 72 15.67 3.57 12.31
C THR A 72 16.93 3.26 11.53
N LEU A 73 16.92 3.48 10.22
CA LEU A 73 18.01 3.21 9.29
C LEU A 73 18.71 4.51 8.89
N GLU A 74 19.99 4.40 8.55
CA GLU A 74 20.80 5.56 8.15
C GLU A 74 21.09 5.58 6.65
N GLY A 75 20.95 6.76 6.05
CA GLY A 75 21.42 7.05 4.69
C GLY A 75 20.91 6.08 3.63
N GLU A 76 21.82 5.58 2.80
CA GLU A 76 21.52 4.68 1.68
C GLU A 76 20.78 3.40 2.10
N VAL A 77 20.97 2.95 3.35
CA VAL A 77 20.29 1.76 3.87
C VAL A 77 18.78 1.97 4.00
N ALA A 78 18.36 3.19 4.37
CA ALA A 78 16.96 3.56 4.48
C ALA A 78 16.30 3.61 3.08
N GLU A 79 16.97 4.20 2.09
CA GLU A 79 16.48 4.26 0.71
C GLU A 79 16.34 2.87 0.10
N GLU A 80 17.33 2.00 0.27
CA GLU A 80 17.25 0.61 -0.20
C GLU A 80 16.07 -0.16 0.43
N TYR A 81 15.72 0.16 1.68
CA TYR A 81 14.57 -0.41 2.36
C TYR A 81 13.25 0.13 1.78
N ARG A 82 13.11 1.45 1.61
CA ARG A 82 11.90 2.05 1.01
C ARG A 82 11.62 1.47 -0.37
N ASP A 83 12.66 1.36 -1.19
CA ASP A 83 12.63 0.70 -2.49
C ASP A 83 12.14 -0.75 -2.42
N ALA A 84 12.64 -1.52 -1.45
CA ALA A 84 12.22 -2.90 -1.25
C ALA A 84 10.77 -3.01 -0.78
N PHE A 85 10.35 -2.09 0.08
CA PHE A 85 9.00 -2.00 0.61
C PHE A 85 8.00 -1.63 -0.49
N ASN A 86 8.22 -0.55 -1.23
CA ASN A 86 7.33 -0.10 -2.32
C ASN A 86 7.18 -1.17 -3.40
N ARG A 87 8.25 -1.90 -3.75
CA ARG A 87 8.17 -3.07 -4.64
C ARG A 87 7.34 -4.22 -4.06
N GLY A 88 7.40 -4.41 -2.75
CA GLY A 88 6.58 -5.40 -2.03
C GLY A 88 5.09 -5.02 -2.09
N VAL A 89 4.79 -3.75 -1.83
CA VAL A 89 3.43 -3.18 -1.95
C VAL A 89 2.91 -3.34 -3.38
N LEU A 90 3.66 -2.88 -4.39
CA LEU A 90 3.27 -3.03 -5.80
C LEU A 90 2.95 -4.48 -6.19
N LYS A 91 3.66 -5.45 -5.62
CA LYS A 91 3.43 -6.86 -5.92
C LYS A 91 2.19 -7.44 -5.23
N ARG A 92 1.91 -7.04 -3.98
CA ARG A 92 0.88 -7.68 -3.13
C ARG A 92 -0.42 -6.88 -3.08
N PHE A 93 -0.31 -5.56 -3.11
CA PHE A 93 -1.42 -4.62 -3.02
C PHE A 93 -1.30 -3.54 -4.12
N PRO A 94 -1.43 -3.90 -5.41
CA PRO A 94 -1.17 -2.98 -6.52
C PRO A 94 -1.96 -1.66 -6.46
N ARG A 95 -3.19 -1.70 -5.94
CA ARG A 95 -4.06 -0.50 -5.84
C ARG A 95 -3.54 0.57 -4.89
N PHE A 96 -2.96 0.18 -3.75
CA PHE A 96 -2.36 1.13 -2.81
C PHE A 96 -0.99 1.63 -3.27
N ALA A 97 -0.35 0.92 -4.21
CA ALA A 97 0.99 1.23 -4.68
C ALA A 97 1.07 2.51 -5.51
N LEU A 98 -0.04 2.93 -6.12
CA LEU A 98 -0.07 4.15 -6.93
C LEU A 98 0.03 5.40 -6.06
N GLU A 99 -0.67 5.42 -4.92
CA GLU A 99 -0.66 6.56 -4.01
C GLU A 99 0.56 6.57 -3.09
N ILE A 100 1.11 5.41 -2.72
CA ILE A 100 2.27 5.34 -1.81
C ILE A 100 3.57 5.91 -2.41
N GLU A 101 3.66 6.00 -3.74
CA GLU A 101 4.80 6.60 -4.45
C GLU A 101 4.76 8.13 -4.45
N ASP A 102 3.58 8.71 -4.20
CA ASP A 102 3.35 10.16 -4.14
C ASP A 102 3.43 10.73 -2.70
N ILE A 103 3.67 9.86 -1.70
CA ILE A 103 3.85 10.16 -0.26
C ILE A 103 5.33 10.01 0.15
#